data_AF-A0A9J5WAI8-F1
#
_entry.id   AF-A0A9J5WAI8-F1
#
_cell.length_a   1.000
_cell.length_b   1.000
_cell.length_c   1.000
_cell.angle_alpha   90.00
_cell.angle_beta   90.00
_cell.angle_gamma   90.00
#
_symmetry.space_group_name_H-M   'P 1'
#
loop_
_entity.id
_entity.type
_entity.pdbx_description
1 polymer ?
#
loop_
_entity_poly.entity_id
_entity_poly.type
_entity_poly.pdbx_seq_one_letter_code
_entity_poly.pdbx_strand_id
1 'polypeptide(L)'
;MHFAKANCNGKIWLFVKEGYQVDIVVYSTQQIMLKIHDTHLDKAFHIIGGDLNMVLNEEEKINGNPVHPDDTEELANCTRSGNLIEVYYKCSSFNWWNGRAAEDCIFERLD
;
A
#
# COMPACT_ATOMS: atom_id res chain seq x y z
N MET A 1 1.11 20.47 -17.78
CA MET A 1 -0.21 20.51 -17.09
C MET A 1 -0.18 19.48 -15.95
N HIS A 2 -0.47 19.84 -14.70
CA HIS A 2 -0.46 18.87 -13.59
C HIS A 2 -1.76 18.05 -13.61
N PHE A 3 -1.67 16.75 -13.84
CA PHE A 3 -2.84 15.86 -13.80
C PHE A 3 -3.04 15.37 -12.37
N ALA A 4 -4.23 15.60 -11.83
CA ALA A 4 -4.69 15.03 -10.56
C ALA A 4 -5.69 13.91 -10.86
N LYS A 5 -5.50 12.76 -10.21
CA LYS A 5 -6.44 11.63 -10.22
C LYS A 5 -6.77 11.21 -8.79
N ALA A 6 -7.94 10.61 -8.60
CA ALA A 6 -8.35 10.08 -7.31
C ALA A 6 -9.08 8.74 -7.45
N ASN A 7 -9.09 7.95 -6.38
CA ASN A 7 -9.90 6.73 -6.29
C ASN A 7 -11.40 7.04 -6.09
N CYS A 8 -12.24 6.01 -6.00
CA CYS A 8 -13.71 6.14 -6.00
C CYS A 8 -14.29 7.01 -4.88
N ASN A 9 -13.62 7.14 -3.73
CA ASN A 9 -14.10 7.92 -2.60
C ASN A 9 -13.40 9.29 -2.46
N GLY A 10 -12.48 9.63 -3.37
CA GLY A 10 -11.74 10.88 -3.32
C GLY A 10 -10.84 11.03 -2.09
N LYS A 11 -10.48 9.94 -1.40
CA LYS A 11 -9.58 9.98 -0.24
C LYS A 11 -8.12 9.82 -0.63
N ILE A 12 -7.85 9.11 -1.74
CA ILE A 12 -6.50 8.93 -2.26
C ILE A 12 -6.33 9.86 -3.44
N TRP A 13 -5.44 10.84 -3.30
CA TRP A 13 -5.11 11.81 -4.35
C TRP A 13 -3.73 11.52 -4.93
N LEU A 14 -3.63 11.57 -6.25
CA LEU A 14 -2.42 11.28 -7.00
C LEU A 14 -2.06 12.47 -7.85
N PHE A 15 -0.83 12.94 -7.70
CA PHE A 15 -0.24 14.00 -8.49
C PHE A 15 0.91 13.43 -9.30
N VAL A 16 0.90 13.67 -10.60
CA VAL A 16 1.85 13.07 -11.53
C VAL A 16 2.61 14.15 -12.26
N LYS A 17 3.92 13.94 -12.42
CA LYS A 17 4.80 14.81 -13.21
C LYS A 17 4.43 14.73 -14.70
N GLU A 18 4.61 15.84 -15.41
CA GLU A 18 4.55 15.85 -16.87
C GLU A 18 5.56 14.85 -17.48
N GLY A 19 5.17 14.24 -18.61
CA GLY A 19 5.89 13.13 -19.24
C GLY A 19 5.46 11.73 -18.77
N TYR A 20 4.53 11.64 -17.82
CA TYR A 20 3.93 10.38 -17.37
C TYR A 20 2.41 10.42 -17.53
N GLN A 21 1.86 9.36 -18.13
CA GLN A 21 0.44 9.09 -18.16
C GLN A 21 0.10 8.05 -17.10
N VAL A 22 -1.06 8.19 -16.46
CA VAL A 22 -1.49 7.29 -15.38
C VAL A 22 -2.90 6.81 -15.62
N ASP A 23 -3.07 5.50 -15.55
CA ASP A 23 -4.37 4.83 -15.57
C ASP A 23 -4.64 4.19 -14.21
N ILE A 24 -5.87 4.34 -13.73
CA ILE A 24 -6.34 3.62 -12.56
C ILE A 24 -6.85 2.27 -13.06
N VAL A 25 -6.18 1.19 -12.68
CA VAL A 25 -6.51 -0.17 -13.14
C VAL A 25 -7.49 -0.84 -12.17
N VAL A 26 -7.22 -0.71 -10.87
CA VAL A 26 -8.07 -1.22 -9.79
C VAL A 26 -8.20 -0.14 -8.74
N TYR A 27 -9.37 -0.02 -8.13
CA TYR A 27 -9.60 0.92 -7.05
C TYR A 27 -10.63 0.38 -6.06
N SER A 28 -10.43 0.72 -4.79
CA SER A 28 -11.37 0.53 -3.71
C SER A 28 -11.42 1.80 -2.84
N THR A 29 -12.15 1.74 -1.74
CA THR A 29 -12.18 2.80 -0.73
C THR A 29 -10.79 3.07 -0.12
N GLN A 30 -9.99 2.03 0.08
CA GLN A 30 -8.73 2.12 0.82
C GLN A 30 -7.49 1.88 -0.03
N GLN A 31 -7.65 1.35 -1.26
CA GLN A 31 -6.54 0.84 -2.06
C GLN A 31 -6.65 1.28 -3.52
N ILE A 32 -5.52 1.44 -4.20
CA ILE A 32 -5.46 1.73 -5.63
C ILE A 32 -4.29 1.00 -6.31
N MET A 33 -4.55 0.49 -7.51
CA MET A 33 -3.53 0.02 -8.43
C MET A 33 -3.49 0.95 -9.64
N LEU A 34 -2.29 1.45 -9.92
CA LEU A 34 -2.00 2.36 -11.00
C LEU A 34 -1.13 1.68 -12.04
N LYS A 35 -1.38 1.98 -13.31
CA LYS A 35 -0.42 1.79 -14.38
C LYS A 35 0.12 3.14 -14.78
N ILE A 36 1.44 3.30 -14.71
CA ILE A 36 2.14 4.53 -15.10
C ILE A 36 2.87 4.24 -16.41
N HIS A 37 2.70 5.10 -17.41
CA HIS A 37 3.37 5.05 -18.70
C HIS A 37 4.27 6.27 -18.86
N ASP A 38 5.55 6.05 -19.11
CA ASP A 38 6.52 7.09 -19.48
C ASP A 38 6.37 7.40 -20.97
N THR A 39 5.88 8.60 -21.28
CA THR A 39 5.57 8.99 -22.66
C THR A 39 6.81 9.19 -23.53
N HIS A 40 8.00 9.30 -22.93
CA HIS A 40 9.25 9.50 -23.64
C HIS A 40 9.98 8.18 -23.90
N LEU A 41 9.91 7.25 -22.94
CA LEU A 41 10.62 5.97 -23.01
C LEU A 41 9.75 4.81 -23.50
N ASP A 42 8.45 5.02 -23.66
CA ASP A 42 7.45 4.01 -24.00
C ASP A 42 7.52 2.78 -23.06
N LYS A 43 7.76 3.07 -21.77
CA LYS A 43 7.81 2.06 -20.71
C LYS A 43 6.63 2.23 -19.77
N ALA A 44 6.12 1.13 -19.26
CA ALA A 44 5.08 1.15 -18.24
C ALA A 44 5.46 0.31 -17.02
N PHE A 45 4.96 0.73 -15.86
CA PHE A 45 5.10 0.00 -14.60
C PHE A 45 3.84 0.17 -13.75
N HIS A 46 3.65 -0.73 -12.78
CA HIS A 46 2.51 -0.68 -11.86
C HIS A 46 2.95 -0.19 -10.48
N ILE A 47 2.06 0.54 -9.82
CA ILE A 47 2.16 0.88 -8.40
C ILE A 47 0.89 0.39 -7.72
N ILE A 48 1.03 -0.28 -6.60
CA ILE A 48 -0.06 -0.52 -5.64
C ILE A 48 0.20 0.37 -4.43
N GLY A 49 -0.84 0.99 -3.91
CA GLY A 49 -0.74 1.76 -2.68
C GLY A 49 -2.10 2.00 -2.04
N GLY A 50 -2.10 2.35 -0.76
CA GLY A 50 -3.30 2.57 0.02
C GLY A 50 -3.09 2.22 1.48
N ASP A 51 -4.20 2.00 2.16
CA ASP A 51 -4.29 1.31 3.45
C ASP A 51 -4.77 -0.11 3.13
N LEU A 52 -3.82 -1.05 3.04
CA LEU A 52 -4.11 -2.47 2.80
C LEU A 52 -4.67 -3.15 4.06
N ASN A 53 -4.40 -2.57 5.23
CA ASN A 53 -4.82 -3.04 6.55
C ASN A 53 -4.36 -4.49 6.81
N MET A 54 -3.13 -4.80 6.40
CA MET A 54 -2.48 -6.09 6.57
C MET A 54 -1.22 -5.96 7.42
N VAL A 55 -0.94 -6.99 8.21
CA VAL A 55 0.31 -7.16 8.96
C VAL A 55 1.04 -8.34 8.32
N LEU A 56 2.24 -8.13 7.77
CA LEU A 56 2.95 -9.12 6.95
C LEU A 56 3.75 -10.13 7.76
N ASN A 57 4.16 -9.77 8.98
CA ASN A 57 4.99 -10.63 9.82
C ASN A 57 4.89 -10.23 11.28
N GLU A 58 5.40 -11.09 12.17
CA GLU A 58 5.39 -10.85 13.62
C GLU A 58 6.19 -9.62 14.05
N GLU A 59 7.21 -9.19 13.29
CA GLU A 59 8.03 -8.01 13.65
C GLU A 59 7.25 -6.70 13.49
N GLU A 60 6.14 -6.74 12.75
CA GLU A 60 5.23 -5.62 12.52
C GLU A 60 4.17 -5.46 13.62
N LYS A 61 4.20 -6.31 14.65
CA LYS A 61 3.18 -6.31 15.69
C LYS A 61 3.77 -6.49 17.08
N ILE A 62 3.16 -5.83 18.06
CA ILE A 62 3.47 -6.01 19.49
C ILE A 62 2.19 -6.34 20.24
N ASN A 63 2.24 -7.38 21.09
CA ASN A 63 1.15 -7.86 21.96
C ASN A 63 -0.15 -8.25 21.22
N GLY A 64 -0.01 -8.52 19.93
CA GLY A 64 -1.10 -8.89 19.05
C GLY A 64 -1.39 -10.38 18.97
N ASN A 65 -2.45 -10.75 18.25
CA ASN A 65 -2.60 -12.12 17.78
C ASN A 65 -1.47 -12.47 16.80
N PRO A 66 -1.03 -13.74 16.76
CA PRO A 66 -0.06 -14.21 15.77
C PRO A 66 -0.55 -13.93 14.35
N VAL A 67 0.39 -13.61 13.46
CA VAL A 67 0.15 -13.43 12.02
C VAL A 67 0.10 -14.81 11.37
N HIS A 68 -1.03 -15.16 10.76
CA HIS A 68 -1.16 -16.42 10.05
C HIS A 68 -0.67 -16.25 8.60
N PRO A 69 0.03 -17.25 8.01
CA PRO A 69 0.45 -17.17 6.60
C PRO A 69 -0.71 -16.86 5.64
N ASP A 70 -1.88 -17.45 5.89
CA ASP A 70 -3.10 -17.22 5.11
C ASP A 70 -3.55 -15.75 5.11
N ASP A 71 -3.25 -14.97 6.17
CA ASP A 71 -3.58 -13.54 6.27
C ASP A 71 -2.75 -12.69 5.28
N THR A 72 -1.62 -13.22 4.81
CA THR A 72 -0.66 -12.51 3.95
C THR A 72 -0.57 -13.10 2.54
N GLU A 73 -1.20 -14.25 2.31
CA GLU A 73 -1.05 -15.03 1.08
C GLU A 73 -1.54 -14.25 -0.16
N GLU A 74 -2.67 -13.54 -0.04
CA GLU A 74 -3.23 -12.76 -1.15
C GLU A 74 -2.25 -11.68 -1.64
N LEU A 75 -1.68 -10.91 -0.70
CA LEU A 75 -0.70 -9.88 -1.03
C LEU A 75 0.59 -10.50 -1.55
N ALA A 76 1.09 -11.57 -0.94
CA ALA A 76 2.28 -12.27 -1.40
C ALA A 76 2.12 -12.79 -2.85
N ASN A 77 0.95 -13.33 -3.18
CA ASN A 77 0.61 -13.79 -4.52
C ASN A 77 0.48 -12.63 -5.51
N CYS A 78 -0.14 -11.52 -5.10
CA CYS A 78 -0.22 -10.31 -5.92
C CYS A 78 1.18 -9.76 -6.25
N THR A 79 2.04 -9.62 -5.23
CA THR A 79 3.40 -9.09 -5.36
C THR A 79 4.26 -10.01 -6.23
N ARG A 80 4.19 -11.33 -6.03
CA ARG A 80 4.93 -12.33 -6.82
C ARG A 80 4.47 -12.38 -8.28
N SER A 81 3.17 -12.42 -8.53
CA SER A 81 2.63 -12.49 -9.89
C SER A 81 2.88 -11.20 -10.69
N GLY A 82 2.87 -10.05 -10.02
CA GLY A 82 3.16 -8.76 -10.62
C GLY A 82 4.64 -8.41 -10.74
N ASN A 83 5.55 -9.26 -10.24
CA ASN A 83 6.98 -8.94 -10.04
C ASN A 83 7.18 -7.59 -9.34
N LEU A 84 6.34 -7.30 -8.35
CA LEU A 84 6.36 -6.04 -7.61
C LEU A 84 7.43 -6.12 -6.53
N ILE A 85 8.01 -4.96 -6.23
CA ILE A 85 8.98 -4.80 -5.16
C ILE A 85 8.36 -3.83 -4.16
N GLU A 86 8.45 -4.18 -2.88
CA GLU A 86 8.01 -3.32 -1.79
C GLU A 86 8.85 -2.03 -1.77
N VAL A 87 8.17 -0.90 -1.64
CA VAL A 87 8.84 0.39 -1.44
C VAL A 87 9.02 0.60 0.06
N TYR A 88 10.25 0.49 0.55
CA TYR A 88 10.54 0.61 1.98
C TYR A 88 9.99 1.91 2.58
N TYR A 89 9.32 1.77 3.72
CA TYR A 89 8.86 2.90 4.51
C TYR A 89 10.04 3.71 5.07
N LYS A 90 9.78 4.99 5.34
CA LYS A 90 10.68 5.84 6.13
C LYS A 90 9.96 6.24 7.42
N CYS A 91 10.69 6.25 8.54
CA CYS A 91 10.27 6.67 9.88
C CYS A 91 9.85 5.54 10.84
N SER A 92 8.65 5.61 11.43
CA SER A 92 8.21 4.78 12.57
C SER A 92 7.98 3.33 12.15
N SER A 93 8.40 2.38 12.99
CA SER A 93 8.15 0.95 12.78
C SER A 93 6.67 0.55 12.88
N PHE A 94 5.81 1.39 13.47
CA PHE A 94 4.37 1.16 13.64
C PHE A 94 3.57 2.41 13.25
N ASN A 95 2.38 2.22 12.66
CA ASN A 95 1.49 3.29 12.22
C ASN A 95 0.07 3.20 12.81
N TRP A 96 -0.25 2.15 13.57
CA TRP A 96 -1.52 1.96 14.26
C TRP A 96 -1.35 1.52 15.71
N TRP A 97 -2.27 1.94 16.59
CA TRP A 97 -2.32 1.50 17.98
C TRP A 97 -3.77 1.46 18.50
N ASN A 98 -4.05 0.54 19.43
CA ASN A 98 -5.42 0.25 19.88
C ASN A 98 -6.00 1.19 20.95
N GLY A 99 -5.29 2.24 21.36
CA GLY A 99 -5.78 3.18 22.39
C GLY A 99 -5.52 2.77 23.85
N ARG A 100 -5.00 1.55 24.10
CA ARG A 100 -4.89 0.98 25.46
C ARG A 100 -3.52 1.26 26.08
N ALA A 101 -3.46 1.19 27.42
CA ALA A 101 -2.25 1.45 28.19
C ALA A 101 -1.54 0.15 28.62
N ALA A 102 -0.24 0.26 28.90
CA ALA A 102 0.58 -0.79 29.50
C ALA A 102 0.54 -2.12 28.72
N GLU A 103 0.37 -3.26 29.41
CA GLU A 103 0.36 -4.60 28.81
C GLU A 103 -0.79 -4.85 27.82
N ASP A 104 -1.87 -4.06 27.89
CA ASP A 104 -3.00 -4.16 26.94
C ASP A 104 -2.75 -3.40 25.63
N CYS A 105 -1.63 -2.68 25.53
CA CYS A 105 -1.29 -1.88 24.37
C CYS A 105 -0.86 -2.78 23.20
N ILE A 106 -1.55 -2.62 22.07
CA ILE A 106 -1.22 -3.28 20.80
C ILE A 106 -0.71 -2.22 19.84
N PHE A 107 0.43 -2.48 19.24
CA PHE A 107 0.99 -1.71 18.13
C PHE A 107 1.04 -2.59 16.90
N GLU A 108 0.62 -2.04 15.77
CA GLU A 108 0.64 -2.70 14.47
C GLU A 108 1.26 -1.76 13.43
N ARG A 109 1.99 -2.35 12.48
CA ARG A 109 2.23 -1.76 11.18
C ARG A 109 1.20 -2.35 10.24
N LEU A 110 0.32 -1.48 9.75
CA LEU A 110 -0.64 -1.78 8.71
C LEU A 110 -0.04 -1.31 7.40
N ASP A 111 0.18 -2.23 6.46
CA ASP A 111 0.53 -1.86 5.08
C ASP A 111 -0.69 -1.40 4.29
#